data_AF-A0A933DKW5-F1
#
_entry.id   AF-A0A933DKW5-F1
#
_cell.length_a   1.000
_cell.length_b   1.000
_cell.length_c   1.000
_cell.angle_alpha   90.00
_cell.angle_beta   90.00
_cell.angle_gamma   90.00
#
_symmetry.space_group_name_H-M   'P 1'
#
loop_
_entity.id
_entity.type
_entity.pdbx_description
1 polymer ?
#
loop_
_entity_poly.entity_id
_entity_poly.type
_entity_poly.pdbx_seq_one_letter_code
_entity_poly.pdbx_strand_id
1 'polypeptide(L)'
;MAQRHIIDFSKLDKEDLESIGKSAYLLSELKYLKISIPDGFIVTTSFFEDFLEQTGIQAKITKIRKLNHPAIEDSIEKLLTPVKKEMLYAAIPQNLAIKIYNSYKKLSGVFKEPSLRVFSSTHSNKSVIFPNVKGDANLILKIKRIWSFYLENAVTIVVQKNIDSKIKGKIFTDDFSRDKLNFLTEDQISQLKVYAQKIQKHFYFPQELDYALVKEKIYITNVTPLTNVSKKQEIFFSNKKIRKVLVRGISLNPGIVTGKTIILKDQNVTRIKNGEIVVLPKLNAPIWPEIKKAKAIVVDSLLSKGHDRMIYRKHLQFPIIHDARNATKVIQNGSIITVNGMTGDIYQGGL
;
A
#
# COMPACT_ATOMS: atom_id res chain seq x y z
N MET A 1 -24.18 -2.58 -9.84
CA MET A 1 -23.36 -1.50 -10.43
C MET A 1 -22.46 -2.12 -11.49
N ALA A 2 -22.27 -1.48 -12.65
CA ALA A 2 -21.39 -2.02 -13.69
C ALA A 2 -19.95 -2.19 -13.16
N GLN A 3 -19.33 -3.35 -13.40
CA GLN A 3 -17.95 -3.60 -12.97
C GLN A 3 -16.99 -2.65 -13.71
N ARG A 4 -16.26 -1.83 -12.93
CA ARG A 4 -15.18 -0.98 -13.46
C ARG A 4 -13.93 -1.83 -13.67
N HIS A 5 -13.54 -2.06 -14.92
CA HIS A 5 -12.32 -2.83 -15.25
C HIS A 5 -11.07 -1.95 -15.29
N ILE A 6 -11.24 -0.68 -15.65
CA ILE A 6 -10.18 0.31 -15.69
C ILE A 6 -10.65 1.57 -15.00
N ILE A 7 -9.80 2.14 -14.15
CA ILE A 7 -10.04 3.40 -13.44
C ILE A 7 -8.92 4.36 -13.81
N ASP A 8 -9.26 5.42 -14.54
CA ASP A 8 -8.33 6.50 -14.88
C ASP A 8 -7.96 7.26 -13.59
N PHE A 9 -6.70 7.70 -13.42
CA PHE A 9 -6.30 8.45 -12.22
C PHE A 9 -7.10 9.74 -11.99
N SER A 10 -7.65 10.33 -13.06
CA SER A 10 -8.53 11.51 -12.99
C SER A 10 -9.92 11.21 -12.41
N LYS A 11 -10.31 9.95 -12.33
CA LYS A 11 -11.62 9.45 -11.86
C LYS A 11 -11.48 8.56 -10.64
N LEU A 12 -10.43 8.78 -9.83
CA LEU A 12 -10.24 8.04 -8.59
C LEU A 12 -11.10 8.65 -7.49
N ASP A 13 -12.05 7.85 -7.02
CA ASP A 13 -13.04 8.21 -6.01
C ASP A 13 -12.62 7.65 -4.63
N LYS A 14 -13.14 8.21 -3.53
CA LYS A 14 -12.85 7.68 -2.18
C LYS A 14 -13.37 6.25 -1.94
N GLU A 15 -14.37 5.83 -2.71
CA GLU A 15 -15.02 4.53 -2.55
C GLU A 15 -14.20 3.39 -3.18
N ASP A 16 -13.35 3.69 -4.17
CA ASP A 16 -12.49 2.72 -4.85
C ASP A 16 -11.24 2.35 -3.99
N LEU A 17 -11.00 3.05 -2.87
CA LEU A 17 -9.77 3.02 -2.09
C LEU A 17 -9.49 1.70 -1.36
N GLU A 18 -10.52 0.96 -0.93
CA GLU A 18 -10.33 -0.29 -0.18
C GLU A 18 -9.96 -1.48 -1.08
N SER A 19 -10.32 -1.45 -2.37
CA SER A 19 -10.18 -2.60 -3.30
C SER A 19 -8.97 -2.51 -4.24
N ILE A 20 -8.36 -1.33 -4.40
CA ILE A 20 -7.28 -1.10 -5.37
C ILE A 20 -5.87 -1.45 -4.86
N GLY A 21 -5.72 -1.87 -3.60
CA GLY A 21 -4.42 -2.21 -2.99
C GLY A 21 -3.56 -0.98 -2.61
N LYS A 22 -2.44 -1.19 -1.91
CA LYS A 22 -1.67 -0.12 -1.25
C LYS A 22 -1.11 0.93 -2.21
N SER A 23 -0.43 0.53 -3.28
CA SER A 23 0.29 1.49 -4.13
C SER A 23 -0.66 2.37 -4.94
N ALA A 24 -1.75 1.79 -5.43
CA ALA A 24 -2.82 2.52 -6.10
C ALA A 24 -3.53 3.48 -5.13
N TYR A 25 -3.80 3.01 -3.91
CA TYR A 25 -4.32 3.84 -2.82
C TYR A 25 -3.43 5.06 -2.57
N LEU A 26 -2.12 4.88 -2.38
CA LEU A 26 -1.20 5.99 -2.15
C LEU A 26 -1.25 7.04 -3.26
N LEU A 27 -1.23 6.62 -4.53
CA LEU A 27 -1.33 7.53 -5.67
C LEU A 27 -2.66 8.30 -5.71
N SER A 28 -3.76 7.63 -5.37
CA SER A 28 -5.08 8.28 -5.32
C SER A 28 -5.16 9.37 -4.25
N GLU A 29 -4.53 9.17 -3.10
CA GLU A 29 -4.47 10.15 -2.02
C GLU A 29 -3.65 11.38 -2.42
N LEU A 30 -2.54 11.19 -3.15
CA LEU A 30 -1.78 12.32 -3.71
C LEU A 30 -2.62 13.15 -4.67
N LYS A 31 -3.41 12.48 -5.51
CA LYS A 31 -4.32 13.18 -6.42
C LYS A 31 -5.38 13.97 -5.66
N TYR A 32 -5.96 13.38 -4.60
CA TYR A 32 -6.92 14.05 -3.72
C TYR A 32 -6.31 15.30 -3.06
N LEU A 33 -5.04 15.25 -2.66
CA LEU A 33 -4.28 16.39 -2.13
C LEU A 33 -3.90 17.45 -3.18
N LYS A 34 -4.35 17.29 -4.43
CA LYS A 34 -3.99 18.12 -5.58
C LYS A 34 -2.48 18.18 -5.81
N ILE A 35 -1.79 17.09 -5.53
CA ILE A 35 -0.36 16.92 -5.78
C ILE A 35 -0.18 16.44 -7.20
N SER A 36 0.79 17.04 -7.90
CA SER A 36 1.09 16.67 -9.27
C SER A 36 1.73 15.28 -9.28
N ILE A 37 1.05 14.31 -9.89
CA ILE A 37 1.55 12.95 -10.15
C ILE A 37 1.54 12.69 -11.66
N PRO A 38 2.40 11.79 -12.17
CA PRO A 38 2.30 11.36 -13.56
C PRO A 38 0.95 10.69 -13.82
N ASP A 39 0.37 10.98 -14.99
CA ASP A 39 -0.89 10.37 -15.41
C ASP A 39 -0.78 8.85 -15.54
N GLY A 40 -1.92 8.18 -15.40
CA GLY A 40 -1.99 6.73 -15.40
C GLY A 40 -3.41 6.23 -15.23
N PHE A 41 -3.52 4.91 -15.15
CA PHE A 41 -4.77 4.22 -14.88
C PHE A 41 -4.50 2.93 -14.11
N ILE A 42 -5.57 2.39 -13.56
CA ILE A 42 -5.59 1.17 -12.78
C ILE A 42 -6.31 0.09 -13.58
N VAL A 43 -5.74 -1.11 -13.66
CA VAL A 43 -6.42 -2.33 -14.09
C VAL A 43 -6.88 -3.07 -12.83
N THR A 44 -8.19 -3.20 -12.65
CA THR A 44 -8.81 -3.73 -11.43
C THR A 44 -8.74 -5.25 -11.34
N THR A 45 -9.07 -5.81 -10.18
CA THR A 45 -9.20 -7.27 -10.01
C THR A 45 -10.37 -7.83 -10.81
N SER A 46 -11.46 -7.07 -11.01
CA SER A 46 -12.58 -7.51 -11.85
C SER A 46 -12.18 -7.69 -13.31
N PHE A 47 -11.25 -6.88 -13.84
CA PHE A 47 -10.67 -7.14 -15.16
C PHE A 47 -10.05 -8.53 -15.23
N PHE A 48 -9.28 -8.90 -14.19
CA PHE A 48 -8.59 -10.19 -14.13
C PHE A 48 -9.58 -11.35 -13.99
N GLU A 49 -10.60 -11.20 -13.14
CA GLU A 49 -11.67 -12.18 -12.96
C GLU A 49 -12.39 -12.45 -14.30
N ASP A 50 -12.84 -11.41 -14.99
CA ASP A 50 -13.48 -11.52 -16.31
C ASP A 50 -12.56 -12.16 -17.36
N PHE A 51 -11.27 -11.85 -17.32
CA PHE A 51 -10.30 -12.49 -18.20
C PHE A 51 -10.22 -14.00 -17.92
N LEU A 52 -10.10 -14.41 -16.66
CA LEU A 52 -10.03 -15.83 -16.29
C LEU A 52 -11.32 -16.59 -16.64
N GLU A 53 -12.48 -15.96 -16.49
CA GLU A 53 -13.77 -16.53 -16.85
C GLU A 53 -13.91 -16.72 -18.35
N GLN A 54 -13.66 -15.66 -19.13
CA GLN A 54 -13.82 -15.70 -20.60
C GLN A 54 -12.82 -16.61 -21.30
N THR A 55 -11.64 -16.85 -20.71
CA THR A 55 -10.66 -17.81 -21.25
C THR A 55 -10.83 -19.23 -20.68
N GLY A 56 -11.78 -19.46 -19.76
CA GLY A 56 -11.99 -20.76 -19.11
C GLY A 56 -10.88 -21.17 -18.12
N ILE A 57 -9.92 -20.28 -17.84
CA ILE A 57 -8.82 -20.55 -16.91
C ILE A 57 -9.34 -20.63 -15.47
N GLN A 58 -10.38 -19.86 -15.14
CA GLN A 58 -11.00 -19.87 -13.80
C GLN A 58 -11.48 -21.27 -13.40
N ALA A 59 -12.05 -22.02 -14.34
CA ALA A 59 -12.51 -23.39 -14.10
C ALA A 59 -11.34 -24.33 -13.77
N LYS A 60 -10.19 -24.17 -14.44
CA LYS A 60 -8.97 -24.95 -14.19
C LYS A 60 -8.38 -24.65 -12.81
N ILE A 61 -8.28 -23.38 -12.45
CA ILE A 61 -7.82 -22.94 -11.11
C ILE A 61 -8.74 -23.54 -10.04
N THR A 62 -10.06 -23.45 -10.23
CA THR A 62 -11.04 -23.98 -9.28
C THR A 62 -10.92 -25.50 -9.12
N LYS A 63 -10.71 -26.23 -10.22
CA LYS A 63 -10.49 -27.69 -10.17
C LYS A 63 -9.26 -28.07 -9.36
N ILE A 64 -8.13 -27.37 -9.56
CA ILE A 64 -6.90 -27.61 -8.79
C ILE A 64 -7.11 -27.29 -7.31
N ARG A 65 -7.79 -26.18 -6.99
CA ARG A 65 -8.09 -25.79 -5.61
C ARG A 65 -8.99 -26.77 -4.87
N LYS A 66 -9.89 -27.48 -5.55
CA LYS A 66 -10.73 -28.52 -4.93
C LYS A 66 -9.92 -29.72 -4.42
N LEU A 67 -8.67 -29.89 -4.85
CA LEU A 67 -7.77 -30.92 -4.36
C LEU A 67 -7.16 -30.58 -2.98
N ASN A 68 -7.75 -29.62 -2.25
CA ASN A 68 -7.24 -29.04 -1.01
C ASN A 68 -7.03 -30.12 0.07
N HIS A 69 -5.81 -30.63 0.16
CA HIS A 69 -5.41 -31.62 1.14
C HIS A 69 -4.08 -31.17 1.77
N PRO A 70 -3.92 -31.20 3.11
CA PRO A 70 -2.71 -30.71 3.79
C PRO A 70 -1.41 -31.35 3.30
N ALA A 71 -1.46 -32.61 2.84
CA ALA A 71 -0.31 -33.31 2.26
C ALA A 71 0.11 -32.80 0.86
N ILE A 72 -0.68 -31.93 0.23
CA ILE A 72 -0.52 -31.50 -1.17
C ILE A 72 -0.32 -29.96 -1.24
N GLU A 73 -0.31 -29.24 -0.12
CA GLU A 73 -0.22 -27.76 -0.11
C GLU A 73 1.02 -27.25 -0.86
N ASP A 74 2.19 -27.84 -0.63
CA ASP A 74 3.44 -27.57 -1.38
C ASP A 74 3.39 -28.01 -2.85
N SER A 75 2.47 -28.92 -3.20
CA SER A 75 2.27 -29.40 -4.57
C SER A 75 1.27 -28.55 -5.37
N ILE A 76 0.41 -27.75 -4.72
CA ILE A 76 -0.55 -26.88 -5.41
C ILE A 76 0.18 -25.86 -6.29
N GLU A 77 1.29 -25.29 -5.82
CA GLU A 77 2.08 -24.35 -6.62
C GLU A 77 2.62 -24.99 -7.91
N LYS A 78 3.10 -26.24 -7.81
CA LYS A 78 3.55 -27.02 -8.98
C LYS A 78 2.38 -27.30 -9.94
N LEU A 79 1.21 -27.65 -9.41
CA LEU A 79 0.01 -27.88 -10.22
C LEU A 79 -0.50 -26.61 -10.91
N LEU A 80 -0.28 -25.44 -10.34
CA LEU A 80 -0.63 -24.15 -10.94
C LEU A 80 0.38 -23.68 -12.00
N THR A 81 1.58 -24.25 -12.06
CA THR A 81 2.63 -23.82 -13.01
C THR A 81 2.20 -23.92 -14.48
N PRO A 82 1.58 -25.03 -14.95
CA PRO A 82 1.01 -25.11 -16.30
C PRO A 82 -0.08 -24.06 -16.55
N VAL A 83 -0.93 -23.78 -15.55
CA VAL A 83 -2.00 -22.78 -15.65
C VAL A 83 -1.42 -21.36 -15.78
N LYS A 84 -0.39 -21.02 -15.01
CA LYS A 84 0.35 -19.75 -15.15
C LYS A 84 0.93 -19.60 -16.55
N LYS A 85 1.49 -20.68 -17.13
CA LYS A 85 2.02 -20.69 -18.50
C LYS A 85 0.90 -20.48 -19.53
N GLU A 86 -0.20 -21.23 -19.42
CA GLU A 86 -1.37 -21.08 -20.30
C GLU A 86 -1.91 -19.65 -20.27
N MET A 87 -2.06 -19.08 -19.08
CA MET A 87 -2.50 -17.71 -18.90
C MET A 87 -1.60 -16.71 -19.62
N LEU A 88 -0.27 -16.90 -19.62
CA LEU A 88 0.67 -16.05 -20.37
C LEU A 88 0.49 -16.12 -21.89
N TYR A 89 -0.01 -17.24 -22.44
CA TYR A 89 -0.27 -17.39 -23.89
C TYR A 89 -1.70 -17.07 -24.30
N ALA A 90 -2.68 -17.14 -23.39
CA ALA A 90 -4.09 -16.87 -23.70
C ALA A 90 -4.32 -15.44 -24.22
N ALA A 91 -5.01 -15.27 -25.35
CA ALA A 91 -5.35 -13.94 -25.83
C ALA A 91 -6.26 -13.21 -24.82
N ILE A 92 -6.04 -11.91 -24.60
CA ILE A 92 -7.01 -11.11 -23.84
C ILE A 92 -8.26 -10.94 -24.73
N PRO A 93 -9.46 -11.25 -24.23
CA PRO A 93 -10.72 -11.03 -24.96
C PRO A 93 -10.82 -9.60 -25.51
N GLN A 94 -11.36 -9.45 -26.71
CA GLN A 94 -11.33 -8.18 -27.46
C GLN A 94 -12.00 -7.02 -26.69
N ASN A 95 -13.16 -7.28 -26.07
CA ASN A 95 -13.88 -6.37 -25.19
C ASN A 95 -13.02 -5.83 -24.02
N LEU A 96 -12.10 -6.65 -23.49
CA LEU A 96 -11.17 -6.28 -22.42
C LEU A 96 -9.93 -5.56 -22.99
N ALA A 97 -9.37 -6.07 -24.08
CA ALA A 97 -8.20 -5.50 -24.75
C ALA A 97 -8.45 -4.04 -25.21
N ILE A 98 -9.64 -3.76 -25.76
CA ILE A 98 -10.05 -2.41 -26.17
C ILE A 98 -10.01 -1.43 -24.99
N LYS A 99 -10.37 -1.87 -23.77
CA LYS A 99 -10.31 -1.01 -22.57
C LYS A 99 -8.87 -0.59 -22.29
N ILE A 100 -7.92 -1.55 -22.28
CA ILE A 100 -6.49 -1.26 -22.06
C ILE A 100 -5.96 -0.33 -23.16
N TYR A 101 -6.27 -0.64 -24.42
CA TYR A 101 -5.83 0.16 -25.57
C TYR A 101 -6.31 1.61 -25.48
N ASN A 102 -7.59 1.83 -25.19
CA ASN A 102 -8.16 3.16 -25.07
C ASN A 102 -7.52 3.96 -23.95
N SER A 103 -7.29 3.36 -22.77
CA SER A 103 -6.60 4.04 -21.68
C SER A 103 -5.12 4.27 -21.97
N TYR A 104 -4.43 3.35 -22.65
CA TYR A 104 -3.06 3.54 -23.10
C TYR A 104 -2.92 4.73 -24.05
N LYS A 105 -3.76 4.81 -25.10
CA LYS A 105 -3.71 5.90 -26.08
C LYS A 105 -4.06 7.27 -25.49
N LYS A 106 -4.88 7.33 -24.44
CA LYS A 106 -5.15 8.59 -23.71
C LYS A 106 -3.91 9.19 -23.03
N LEU A 107 -2.88 8.40 -22.69
CA LEU A 107 -1.70 8.89 -21.96
C LEU A 107 -0.70 9.69 -22.80
N SER A 108 -0.72 9.53 -24.12
CA SER A 108 0.27 10.12 -25.05
C SER A 108 -0.32 10.61 -26.36
N GLY A 109 -1.60 10.33 -26.64
CA GLY A 109 -2.21 10.52 -27.95
C GLY A 109 -1.92 9.34 -28.89
N VAL A 110 -2.66 9.28 -30.01
CA VAL A 110 -2.65 8.13 -30.93
C VAL A 110 -1.27 7.84 -31.52
N PHE A 111 -0.49 8.89 -31.81
CA PHE A 111 0.77 8.84 -32.56
C PHE A 111 2.05 8.75 -31.70
N LYS A 112 1.94 8.68 -30.37
CA LYS A 112 3.10 8.61 -29.48
C LYS A 112 3.00 7.39 -28.58
N GLU A 113 4.13 6.73 -28.36
CA GLU A 113 4.25 5.65 -27.38
C GLU A 113 4.84 6.19 -26.08
N PRO A 114 4.07 6.29 -24.98
CA PRO A 114 4.62 6.69 -23.71
C PRO A 114 5.48 5.55 -23.16
N SER A 115 6.57 5.90 -22.49
CA SER A 115 7.23 5.00 -21.56
C SER A 115 6.37 4.88 -20.31
N LEU A 116 6.12 3.66 -19.84
CA LEU A 116 5.28 3.37 -18.69
C LEU A 116 6.04 2.61 -17.61
N ARG A 117 5.64 2.86 -16.37
CA ARG A 117 5.92 2.01 -15.21
C ARG A 117 4.65 1.21 -14.93
N VAL A 118 4.78 -0.13 -14.94
CA VAL A 118 3.66 -1.05 -14.70
C VAL A 118 3.97 -1.86 -13.45
N PHE A 119 3.09 -1.86 -12.45
CA PHE A 119 3.40 -2.52 -11.18
C PHE A 119 2.17 -3.04 -10.44
N SER A 120 2.37 -4.06 -9.60
CA SER A 120 1.30 -4.61 -8.76
C SER A 120 1.01 -3.71 -7.55
N SER A 121 -0.28 -3.57 -7.24
CA SER A 121 -0.78 -2.92 -6.04
C SER A 121 -1.27 -3.99 -5.08
N THR A 122 -0.38 -4.45 -4.20
CA THR A 122 -0.66 -5.49 -3.20
C THR A 122 -1.00 -4.86 -1.85
N HIS A 123 -1.48 -5.67 -0.90
CA HIS A 123 -1.56 -5.26 0.51
C HIS A 123 -0.23 -5.49 1.27
N SER A 124 0.78 -6.08 0.63
CA SER A 124 2.13 -6.25 1.20
C SER A 124 3.08 -5.16 0.67
N ASN A 125 4.29 -5.08 1.20
CA ASN A 125 5.31 -4.15 0.68
C ASN A 125 6.06 -4.74 -0.53
N LYS A 126 5.69 -5.95 -0.99
CA LYS A 126 6.29 -6.60 -2.16
C LYS A 126 5.43 -6.26 -3.38
N SER A 127 6.04 -5.56 -4.33
CA SER A 127 5.44 -5.24 -5.63
C SER A 127 6.33 -5.74 -6.75
N VAL A 128 5.73 -6.32 -7.78
CA VAL A 128 6.40 -6.63 -9.04
C VAL A 128 6.31 -5.38 -9.90
N ILE A 129 7.45 -4.86 -10.35
CA ILE A 129 7.54 -3.61 -11.11
C ILE A 129 8.25 -3.88 -12.43
N PHE A 130 7.65 -3.41 -13.52
CA PHE A 130 8.25 -3.34 -14.85
C PHE A 130 8.44 -1.87 -15.24
N PRO A 131 9.68 -1.34 -15.23
CA PRO A 131 9.96 -0.01 -15.71
C PRO A 131 10.05 0.01 -17.25
N ASN A 132 9.87 1.20 -17.83
CA ASN A 132 10.14 1.49 -19.25
C ASN A 132 9.36 0.65 -20.26
N VAL A 133 8.12 0.28 -19.94
CA VAL A 133 7.23 -0.45 -20.84
C VAL A 133 6.73 0.48 -21.95
N LYS A 134 6.99 0.13 -23.21
CA LYS A 134 6.55 0.85 -24.42
C LYS A 134 5.81 -0.11 -25.34
N GLY A 135 4.82 0.40 -26.09
CA GLY A 135 3.90 -0.40 -26.90
C GLY A 135 2.78 -1.05 -26.07
N ASP A 136 1.60 -1.13 -26.67
CA ASP A 136 0.39 -1.75 -26.11
C ASP A 136 0.52 -3.28 -25.96
N ALA A 137 1.13 -3.96 -26.94
CA ALA A 137 1.39 -5.39 -26.87
C ALA A 137 2.31 -5.75 -25.68
N ASN A 138 3.36 -4.95 -25.46
CA ASN A 138 4.26 -5.12 -24.33
C ASN A 138 3.58 -4.79 -23.00
N LEU A 139 2.73 -3.75 -22.97
CA LEU A 139 1.90 -3.44 -21.79
C LEU A 139 1.02 -4.64 -21.40
N ILE A 140 0.29 -5.21 -22.37
CA ILE A 140 -0.52 -6.41 -22.16
C ILE A 140 0.33 -7.56 -21.63
N LEU A 141 1.50 -7.81 -22.22
CA LEU A 141 2.41 -8.85 -21.75
C LEU A 141 2.85 -8.63 -20.30
N LYS A 142 3.18 -7.39 -19.90
CA LYS A 142 3.58 -7.09 -18.52
C LYS A 142 2.42 -7.22 -17.54
N ILE A 143 1.21 -6.82 -17.92
CA ILE A 143 0.00 -7.04 -17.12
C ILE A 143 -0.19 -8.53 -16.83
N LYS A 144 -0.15 -9.37 -17.88
CA LYS A 144 -0.27 -10.82 -17.74
C LYS A 144 0.86 -11.44 -16.92
N ARG A 145 2.10 -10.95 -17.06
CA ARG A 145 3.22 -11.38 -16.21
C ARG A 145 2.95 -11.07 -14.74
N ILE A 146 2.44 -9.88 -14.40
CA ILE A 146 2.06 -9.57 -13.03
C ILE A 146 1.00 -10.55 -12.53
N TRP A 147 -0.09 -10.74 -13.26
CA TRP A 147 -1.12 -11.72 -12.88
C TRP A 147 -0.57 -13.13 -12.66
N SER A 148 0.47 -13.54 -13.39
CA SER A 148 1.05 -14.89 -13.24
C SER A 148 1.73 -15.08 -11.88
N PHE A 149 2.28 -14.00 -11.30
CA PHE A 149 2.85 -14.00 -9.95
C PHE A 149 1.78 -14.01 -8.86
N TYR A 150 0.58 -13.51 -9.16
CA TYR A 150 -0.50 -13.29 -8.20
C TYR A 150 -1.77 -14.08 -8.54
N LEU A 151 -1.63 -15.20 -9.27
CA LEU A 151 -2.75 -16.02 -9.74
C LEU A 151 -3.69 -16.42 -8.59
N GLU A 152 -3.12 -16.63 -7.41
CA GLU A 152 -3.86 -17.09 -6.23
C GLU A 152 -4.58 -15.96 -5.50
N ASN A 153 -4.05 -14.74 -5.57
CA ASN A 153 -4.54 -13.57 -4.87
C ASN A 153 -4.59 -12.42 -5.85
N ALA A 154 -5.72 -12.25 -6.54
CA ALA A 154 -5.89 -11.21 -7.55
C ALA A 154 -5.43 -9.85 -7.02
N VAL A 155 -4.54 -9.20 -7.77
CA VAL A 155 -4.05 -7.86 -7.45
C VAL A 155 -4.43 -6.89 -8.54
N THR A 156 -4.70 -5.67 -8.09
CA THR A 156 -4.82 -4.52 -8.95
C THR A 156 -3.46 -4.18 -9.56
N ILE A 157 -3.44 -3.73 -10.81
CA ILE A 157 -2.22 -3.32 -11.52
C ILE A 157 -2.29 -1.83 -11.80
N VAL A 158 -1.22 -1.11 -11.48
CA VAL A 158 -1.07 0.31 -11.76
C VAL A 158 -0.23 0.49 -13.02
N VAL A 159 -0.75 1.26 -13.96
CA VAL A 159 -0.07 1.67 -15.18
C VAL A 159 0.12 3.18 -15.12
N GLN A 160 1.37 3.62 -14.95
CA GLN A 160 1.70 5.02 -14.76
C GLN A 160 2.70 5.49 -15.81
N LYS A 161 2.54 6.70 -16.33
CA LYS A 161 3.48 7.31 -17.26
C LYS A 161 4.82 7.55 -16.58
N ASN A 162 5.89 7.10 -17.21
CA ASN A 162 7.24 7.48 -16.79
C ASN A 162 7.48 8.94 -17.12
N ILE A 163 8.10 9.63 -16.16
CA ILE A 163 8.62 10.97 -16.39
C ILE A 163 10.04 10.85 -16.91
N ASP A 164 10.24 11.31 -18.14
CA ASP A 164 11.56 11.56 -18.68
C ASP A 164 12.05 12.92 -18.19
N SER A 165 12.98 12.90 -17.25
CA SER A 165 13.53 14.09 -16.62
C SER A 165 14.98 13.86 -16.24
N LYS A 166 15.80 14.88 -16.48
CA LYS A 166 17.21 14.93 -16.05
C LYS A 166 17.34 15.14 -14.53
N ILE A 167 16.33 15.73 -13.89
CA ILE A 167 16.34 16.04 -12.46
C ILE A 167 15.31 15.15 -11.77
N LYS A 168 15.83 14.09 -11.13
CA LYS A 168 15.09 13.16 -10.29
C LYS A 168 15.79 13.02 -8.95
N GLY A 169 15.01 12.94 -7.89
CA GLY A 169 15.55 12.80 -6.55
C GLY A 169 14.57 12.14 -5.61
N LYS A 170 15.03 12.00 -4.37
CA LYS A 170 14.25 11.50 -3.25
C LYS A 170 14.31 12.50 -2.12
N ILE A 171 13.22 12.66 -1.40
CA ILE A 171 13.19 13.43 -0.15
C ILE A 171 12.40 12.67 0.90
N PHE A 172 12.67 12.98 2.16
CA PHE A 172 11.88 12.52 3.29
C PHE A 172 11.04 13.68 3.78
N THR A 173 9.77 13.42 4.13
CA THR A 173 8.88 14.51 4.53
C THR A 173 9.27 15.11 5.88
N ASP A 174 9.85 14.31 6.77
CA ASP A 174 10.34 14.72 8.10
C ASP A 174 11.79 15.21 8.10
N ASP A 175 12.55 14.91 7.05
CA ASP A 175 13.92 15.39 6.87
C ASP A 175 14.19 15.81 5.42
N PHE A 176 14.19 17.12 5.20
CA PHE A 176 14.57 17.73 3.92
C PHE A 176 16.11 17.86 3.76
N SER A 177 16.88 16.96 4.39
CA SER A 177 18.33 16.94 4.25
C SER A 177 18.74 16.61 2.80
N ARG A 178 19.80 17.29 2.36
CA ARG A 178 20.01 17.82 1.00
C ARG A 178 20.52 16.81 -0.04
N ASP A 179 19.93 15.64 -0.19
CA ASP A 179 20.28 14.81 -1.34
C ASP A 179 19.54 15.30 -2.60
N LYS A 180 20.29 15.99 -3.48
CA LYS A 180 19.91 16.49 -4.82
C LYS A 180 18.93 17.68 -4.90
N LEU A 181 18.68 18.43 -3.84
CA LEU A 181 17.94 19.70 -3.94
C LEU A 181 18.71 20.80 -4.69
N ASN A 182 20.03 20.67 -4.83
CA ASN A 182 20.90 21.67 -5.45
C ASN A 182 20.60 21.94 -6.94
N PHE A 183 19.82 21.08 -7.59
CA PHE A 183 19.40 21.22 -8.99
C PHE A 183 18.02 21.89 -9.13
N LEU A 184 17.40 22.31 -8.03
CA LEU A 184 16.10 22.97 -8.00
C LEU A 184 16.25 24.45 -7.64
N THR A 185 15.35 25.28 -8.17
CA THR A 185 15.21 26.69 -7.77
C THR A 185 14.53 26.82 -6.39
N GLU A 186 14.64 27.98 -5.75
CA GLU A 186 13.96 28.23 -4.46
C GLU A 186 12.44 28.03 -4.54
N ASP A 187 11.81 28.45 -5.64
CA ASP A 187 10.37 28.23 -5.87
C ASP A 187 10.01 26.75 -5.99
N GLN A 188 10.86 25.96 -6.64
CA GLN A 188 10.70 24.51 -6.76
C GLN A 188 10.89 23.83 -5.40
N ILE A 189 11.89 24.23 -4.62
CA ILE A 189 12.10 23.74 -3.26
C ILE A 189 10.89 24.07 -2.38
N SER A 190 10.36 25.29 -2.49
CA SER A 190 9.16 25.73 -1.77
C SER A 190 7.93 24.88 -2.16
N GLN A 191 7.71 24.64 -3.45
CA GLN A 191 6.64 23.76 -3.93
C GLN A 191 6.78 22.34 -3.39
N LEU A 192 8.00 21.79 -3.39
CA LEU A 192 8.28 20.45 -2.88
C LEU A 192 8.04 20.35 -1.36
N LYS A 193 8.42 21.37 -0.60
CA LYS A 193 8.13 21.48 0.84
C LYS A 193 6.63 21.51 1.11
N VAL A 194 5.86 22.29 0.34
CA VAL A 194 4.40 22.32 0.46
C VAL A 194 3.79 20.94 0.19
N TYR A 195 4.27 20.23 -0.84
CA TYR A 195 3.84 18.86 -1.11
C TYR A 195 4.17 17.92 0.04
N ALA A 196 5.40 17.92 0.53
CA ALA A 196 5.80 17.06 1.63
C ALA A 196 5.01 17.33 2.93
N GLN A 197 4.79 18.60 3.28
CA GLN A 197 3.96 18.98 4.42
C GLN A 197 2.53 18.48 4.28
N LYS A 198 1.92 18.64 3.09
CA LYS A 198 0.57 18.13 2.82
C LYS A 198 0.53 16.61 2.93
N ILE A 199 1.50 15.91 2.36
CA ILE A 199 1.60 14.45 2.38
C ILE A 199 1.77 13.94 3.82
N GLN A 200 2.73 14.47 4.55
CA GLN A 200 2.98 14.08 5.94
C GLN A 200 1.79 14.38 6.84
N LYS A 201 1.16 15.55 6.67
CA LYS A 201 -0.07 15.88 7.39
C LYS A 201 -1.22 14.94 7.05
N HIS A 202 -1.30 14.47 5.80
CA HIS A 202 -2.36 13.58 5.35
C HIS A 202 -2.18 12.14 5.82
N PHE A 203 -0.95 11.62 5.72
CA PHE A 203 -0.64 10.25 6.13
C PHE A 203 -0.26 10.13 7.61
N TYR A 204 -0.12 11.27 8.31
CA TYR A 204 0.27 11.37 9.72
C TYR A 204 1.53 10.58 10.09
N PHE A 205 2.38 10.35 9.09
CA PHE A 205 3.59 9.57 9.21
C PHE A 205 4.58 10.02 8.12
N PRO A 206 5.90 10.06 8.41
CA PRO A 206 6.88 10.43 7.41
C PRO A 206 6.82 9.52 6.17
N GLN A 207 7.04 10.13 5.01
CA GLN A 207 7.08 9.41 3.73
C GLN A 207 8.42 9.70 3.03
N GLU A 208 8.91 8.71 2.29
CA GLU A 208 9.88 8.90 1.23
C GLU A 208 9.12 9.25 -0.05
N LEU A 209 9.49 10.38 -0.67
CA LEU A 209 8.91 10.85 -1.92
C LEU A 209 9.95 10.77 -3.02
N ASP A 210 9.65 10.01 -4.08
CA ASP A 210 10.38 10.13 -5.33
C ASP A 210 9.78 11.29 -6.12
N TYR A 211 10.62 12.22 -6.57
CA TYR A 211 10.20 13.36 -7.37
C TYR A 211 10.97 13.46 -8.70
N ALA A 212 10.34 14.11 -9.67
CA ALA A 212 10.93 14.47 -10.93
C ALA A 212 10.51 15.88 -11.34
N LEU A 213 11.43 16.67 -11.89
CA LEU A 213 11.14 18.00 -12.42
C LEU A 213 10.97 17.93 -13.94
N VAL A 214 9.83 18.36 -14.47
CA VAL A 214 9.63 18.49 -15.92
C VAL A 214 9.33 19.95 -16.23
N LYS A 215 10.23 20.58 -16.99
CA LYS A 215 10.21 22.05 -17.17
C LYS A 215 10.27 22.72 -15.79
N GLU A 216 9.23 23.43 -15.39
CA GLU A 216 9.14 24.11 -14.09
C GLU A 216 8.24 23.39 -13.08
N LYS A 217 7.69 22.23 -13.44
CA LYS A 217 6.69 21.53 -12.63
C LYS A 217 7.27 20.30 -11.95
N ILE A 218 7.16 20.26 -10.63
CA ILE A 218 7.49 19.08 -9.84
C ILE A 218 6.35 18.06 -9.91
N TYR A 219 6.73 16.81 -10.11
CA TYR A 219 5.86 15.66 -10.02
C TYR A 219 6.35 14.72 -8.93
N ILE A 220 5.44 14.25 -8.09
CA ILE A 220 5.70 13.13 -7.18
C ILE A 220 5.42 11.85 -7.96
N THR A 221 6.47 11.06 -8.22
CA THR A 221 6.39 9.85 -9.04
C THR A 221 6.06 8.62 -8.22
N ASN A 222 6.43 8.62 -6.95
CA ASN A 222 6.15 7.53 -6.02
C ASN A 222 6.17 8.05 -4.59
N VAL A 223 5.36 7.43 -3.72
CA VAL A 223 5.34 7.72 -2.29
C VAL A 223 5.40 6.40 -1.55
N THR A 224 6.34 6.31 -0.63
CA THR A 224 6.56 5.12 0.18
C THR A 224 6.57 5.55 1.65
N PRO A 225 5.77 4.92 2.51
CA PRO A 225 5.90 5.13 3.95
C PRO A 225 7.32 4.85 4.41
N LEU A 226 7.91 5.74 5.20
CA LEU A 226 9.27 5.58 5.75
C LEU A 226 9.31 4.41 6.75
N THR A 227 9.48 3.19 6.25
CA THR A 227 9.62 1.99 7.10
C THR A 227 10.98 1.90 7.76
N ASN A 228 11.96 2.54 7.13
CA ASN A 228 13.32 2.56 7.60
C ASN A 228 13.49 3.84 8.41
N VAL A 229 13.58 3.61 9.71
CA VAL A 229 14.15 4.52 10.70
C VAL A 229 15.43 5.11 10.11
N SER A 230 15.58 6.44 10.10
CA SER A 230 16.67 7.18 9.43
C SER A 230 18.06 6.58 9.73
N LYS A 231 19.08 6.79 8.88
CA LYS A 231 20.46 6.33 9.15
C LYS A 231 21.01 6.77 10.53
N LYS A 232 20.56 7.92 11.02
CA LYS A 232 20.86 8.45 12.36
C LYS A 232 20.31 7.54 13.48
N GLN A 233 19.28 6.81 13.14
CA GLN A 233 18.59 5.81 13.92
C GLN A 233 19.14 4.40 13.61
N GLU A 234 19.60 4.07 12.39
CA GLU A 234 20.29 2.79 12.07
C GLU A 234 21.52 2.53 12.94
N ILE A 235 22.24 3.58 13.35
CA ILE A 235 23.35 3.46 14.32
C ILE A 235 22.83 2.99 15.70
N PHE A 236 21.56 3.28 16.04
CA PHE A 236 20.86 2.69 17.17
C PHE A 236 20.33 1.26 16.89
N PHE A 237 20.01 0.91 15.64
CA PHE A 237 19.45 -0.41 15.25
C PHE A 237 20.49 -1.50 14.98
N SER A 238 21.75 -1.17 14.68
CA SER A 238 22.76 -2.18 14.35
C SER A 238 23.19 -3.02 15.56
N ASN A 239 22.86 -2.59 16.78
CA ASN A 239 23.14 -3.33 18.01
C ASN A 239 21.86 -3.74 18.72
N LYS A 240 21.24 -4.86 18.30
CA LYS A 240 20.60 -5.82 19.24
C LYS A 240 20.07 -7.08 18.54
N LYS A 241 20.39 -8.22 19.16
CA LYS A 241 19.71 -9.53 19.13
C LYS A 241 18.29 -9.48 18.52
N ILE A 242 18.01 -10.42 17.63
CA ILE A 242 16.66 -10.71 17.08
C ILE A 242 15.63 -10.63 18.21
N ARG A 243 14.78 -9.60 18.18
CA ARG A 243 13.78 -9.39 19.23
C ARG A 243 12.57 -10.27 18.95
N LYS A 244 12.08 -10.92 19.99
CA LYS A 244 10.92 -11.83 19.91
C LYS A 244 9.69 -11.05 19.43
N VAL A 245 9.15 -11.48 18.29
CA VAL A 245 7.82 -11.03 17.82
C VAL A 245 6.79 -11.63 18.78
N LEU A 246 6.00 -10.77 19.41
CA LEU A 246 4.95 -11.17 20.33
C LEU A 246 3.69 -11.58 19.56
N VAL A 247 3.24 -10.70 18.66
CA VAL A 247 1.98 -10.86 17.91
C VAL A 247 2.11 -10.18 16.54
N ARG A 248 1.32 -10.64 15.58
CA ARG A 248 1.11 -9.99 14.28
C ARG A 248 -0.36 -9.70 14.06
N GLY A 249 -0.65 -8.55 13.45
CA GLY A 249 -1.98 -8.19 12.99
C GLY A 249 -1.95 -7.43 11.66
N ILE A 250 -3.07 -6.83 11.31
CA ILE A 250 -3.26 -6.02 10.11
C ILE A 250 -3.07 -4.55 10.46
N SER A 251 -2.21 -3.88 9.69
CA SER A 251 -2.03 -2.44 9.76
C SER A 251 -3.27 -1.67 9.27
N LEU A 252 -3.81 -0.82 10.13
CA LEU A 252 -4.72 0.25 9.74
C LEU A 252 -3.96 1.57 9.55
N ASN A 253 -3.22 2.02 10.56
CA ASN A 253 -2.40 3.23 10.46
C ASN A 253 -0.92 2.89 10.51
N PRO A 254 -0.11 3.44 9.58
CA PRO A 254 1.31 3.19 9.54
C PRO A 254 2.03 3.86 10.70
N GLY A 255 3.24 3.36 10.96
CA GLY A 255 4.24 3.99 11.80
C GLY A 255 4.83 3.07 12.85
N ILE A 256 5.99 3.46 13.38
CA ILE A 256 6.74 2.65 14.35
C ILE A 256 6.85 3.43 15.64
N VAL A 257 6.33 2.85 16.73
CA VAL A 257 6.38 3.49 18.05
C VAL A 257 6.76 2.48 19.12
N THR A 258 7.54 2.96 20.08
CA THR A 258 7.80 2.28 21.34
C THR A 258 7.07 3.00 22.46
N GLY A 259 6.49 2.22 23.38
CA GLY A 259 5.80 2.76 24.54
C GLY A 259 5.44 1.68 25.56
N LYS A 260 5.04 2.15 26.74
CA LYS A 260 4.50 1.31 27.82
C LYS A 260 3.08 0.90 27.46
N THR A 261 2.72 -0.35 27.68
CA THR A 261 1.40 -0.87 27.33
C THR A 261 0.38 -0.62 28.41
N ILE A 262 -0.86 -0.37 27.99
CA ILE A 262 -2.04 -0.46 28.84
C ILE A 262 -3.06 -1.41 28.20
N ILE A 263 -3.49 -2.43 28.93
CA ILE A 263 -4.49 -3.39 28.45
C ILE A 263 -5.86 -2.99 29.00
N LEU A 264 -6.79 -2.70 28.10
CA LEU A 264 -8.16 -2.35 28.44
C LEU A 264 -9.04 -3.58 28.17
N LYS A 265 -9.37 -4.32 29.23
CA LYS A 265 -10.29 -5.47 29.15
C LYS A 265 -11.76 -5.02 29.08
N ASP A 266 -12.08 -3.87 29.67
CA ASP A 266 -13.39 -3.21 29.68
C ASP A 266 -13.30 -1.78 29.12
N GLN A 267 -14.44 -1.11 28.93
CA GLN A 267 -14.49 0.31 28.49
C GLN A 267 -14.07 1.32 29.58
N ASN A 268 -13.26 0.93 30.56
CA ASN A 268 -12.74 1.85 31.58
C ASN A 268 -11.54 2.64 31.03
N VAL A 269 -11.86 3.62 30.19
CA VAL A 269 -10.91 4.37 29.36
C VAL A 269 -10.16 5.48 30.10
N THR A 270 -10.62 5.85 31.29
CA THR A 270 -10.11 6.96 32.11
C THR A 270 -8.68 6.78 32.62
N ARG A 271 -8.04 5.63 32.34
CA ARG A 271 -6.69 5.29 32.82
C ARG A 271 -5.59 5.45 31.79
N ILE A 272 -5.90 5.80 30.54
CA ILE A 272 -4.88 5.93 29.49
C ILE A 272 -4.02 7.17 29.77
N LYS A 273 -2.71 6.96 29.96
CA LYS A 273 -1.74 8.05 30.07
C LYS A 273 -1.20 8.43 28.69
N ASN A 274 -0.78 9.69 28.57
CA ASN A 274 -0.19 10.18 27.34
C ASN A 274 1.06 9.37 26.97
N GLY A 275 1.12 8.88 25.73
CA GLY A 275 2.27 8.11 25.23
C GLY A 275 2.20 6.60 25.46
N GLU A 276 1.14 6.07 26.08
CA GLU A 276 0.94 4.62 26.25
C GLU A 276 0.49 3.94 24.95
N ILE A 277 0.79 2.65 24.82
CA ILE A 277 0.27 1.79 23.76
C ILE A 277 -0.94 1.05 24.30
N VAL A 278 -2.09 1.31 23.71
CA VAL A 278 -3.35 0.73 24.17
C VAL A 278 -3.56 -0.62 23.48
N VAL A 279 -3.83 -1.65 24.26
CA VAL A 279 -4.16 -3.00 23.77
C VAL A 279 -5.57 -3.34 24.25
N LEU A 280 -6.47 -3.70 23.33
CA LEU A 280 -7.87 -3.93 23.67
C LEU A 280 -8.52 -5.00 22.78
N PRO A 281 -9.58 -5.69 23.24
CA PRO A 281 -10.21 -6.75 22.45
C PRO A 281 -10.96 -6.20 21.23
N LYS A 282 -11.60 -5.04 21.38
CA LYS A 282 -12.39 -4.38 20.32
C LYS A 282 -12.34 -2.87 20.46
N LEU A 283 -12.22 -2.18 19.33
CA LEU A 283 -12.22 -0.72 19.24
C LEU A 283 -13.63 -0.18 18.97
N ASN A 284 -14.12 0.69 19.86
CA ASN A 284 -15.48 1.25 19.82
C ASN A 284 -15.44 2.79 19.96
N ALA A 285 -16.38 3.49 19.31
CA ALA A 285 -16.45 4.96 19.30
C ALA A 285 -16.56 5.66 20.68
N PRO A 286 -17.25 5.13 21.72
CA PRO A 286 -17.33 5.80 23.03
C PRO A 286 -15.98 6.04 23.72
N ILE A 287 -14.95 5.29 23.33
CA ILE A 287 -13.61 5.29 23.95
C ILE A 287 -12.72 6.43 23.41
N TRP A 288 -13.21 7.12 22.38
CA TRP A 288 -12.43 8.01 21.53
C TRP A 288 -11.71 9.20 22.19
N PRO A 289 -12.32 9.97 23.11
CA PRO A 289 -11.66 11.14 23.69
C PRO A 289 -10.38 10.76 24.44
N GLU A 290 -10.44 9.64 25.16
CA GLU A 290 -9.34 9.13 25.97
C GLU A 290 -8.30 8.39 25.12
N ILE A 291 -8.73 7.64 24.10
CA ILE A 291 -7.81 6.88 23.24
C ILE A 291 -6.87 7.76 22.42
N LYS A 292 -7.22 9.05 22.22
CA LYS A 292 -6.33 10.03 21.57
C LYS A 292 -5.03 10.30 22.34
N LYS A 293 -4.98 9.96 23.63
CA LYS A 293 -3.76 10.05 24.44
C LYS A 293 -2.75 8.94 24.11
N ALA A 294 -3.18 7.89 23.42
CA ALA A 294 -2.33 6.77 23.06
C ALA A 294 -1.30 7.15 22.00
N LYS A 295 -0.18 6.41 21.99
CA LYS A 295 0.85 6.47 20.95
C LYS A 295 0.70 5.37 19.90
N ALA A 296 -0.04 4.30 20.22
CA ALA A 296 -0.51 3.28 19.28
C ALA A 296 -1.70 2.52 19.87
N ILE A 297 -2.44 1.84 19.00
CA ILE A 297 -3.49 0.90 19.37
C ILE A 297 -3.21 -0.49 18.77
N VAL A 298 -3.43 -1.53 19.56
CA VAL A 298 -3.46 -2.93 19.13
C VAL A 298 -4.82 -3.54 19.49
N VAL A 299 -5.53 -4.03 18.49
CA VAL A 299 -6.88 -4.61 18.63
C VAL A 299 -6.87 -6.08 18.27
N ASP A 300 -7.43 -6.94 19.12
CA ASP A 300 -7.53 -8.37 18.82
C ASP A 300 -8.50 -8.66 17.68
N SER A 301 -9.66 -8.00 17.69
CA SER A 301 -10.70 -8.19 16.68
C SER A 301 -10.38 -7.52 15.34
N LEU A 302 -10.93 -8.11 14.28
CA LEU A 302 -10.99 -7.49 12.96
C LEU A 302 -11.94 -6.29 13.00
N LEU A 303 -11.45 -5.11 12.61
CA LEU A 303 -12.32 -3.95 12.41
C LEU A 303 -13.25 -4.19 11.21
N SER A 304 -14.54 -3.85 11.36
CA SER A 304 -15.54 -3.84 10.27
C SER A 304 -15.00 -3.09 9.05
N LYS A 305 -15.27 -3.58 7.84
CA LYS A 305 -14.91 -2.88 6.59
C LYS A 305 -15.68 -1.54 6.48
N GLY A 306 -15.14 -0.54 5.78
CA GLY A 306 -15.85 0.72 5.51
C GLY A 306 -15.73 1.81 6.60
N HIS A 307 -16.87 2.27 7.12
CA HIS A 307 -17.01 3.52 7.89
C HIS A 307 -16.10 3.59 9.13
N ASP A 308 -16.04 2.52 9.92
CA ASP A 308 -15.25 2.48 11.16
C ASP A 308 -13.75 2.65 10.90
N ARG A 309 -13.21 1.91 9.93
CA ARG A 309 -11.79 2.00 9.54
C ARG A 309 -11.45 3.40 9.03
N MET A 310 -12.31 3.98 8.19
CA MET A 310 -12.14 5.35 7.69
C MET A 310 -12.13 6.36 8.85
N ILE A 311 -13.08 6.24 9.78
CA ILE A 311 -13.18 7.10 10.96
C ILE A 311 -11.92 6.97 11.82
N TYR A 312 -11.52 5.76 12.18
CA TYR A 312 -10.32 5.51 12.99
C TYR A 312 -9.07 6.02 12.28
N ARG A 313 -8.91 5.76 10.97
CA ARG A 313 -7.81 6.32 10.16
C ARG A 313 -7.74 7.84 10.25
N LYS A 314 -8.88 8.52 10.03
CA LYS A 314 -8.94 9.98 9.92
C LYS A 314 -8.60 10.69 11.23
N HIS A 315 -8.98 10.09 12.36
CA HIS A 315 -9.03 10.82 13.62
C HIS A 315 -8.10 10.28 14.71
N LEU A 316 -7.60 9.05 14.60
CA LEU A 316 -6.63 8.46 15.52
C LEU A 316 -5.27 8.39 14.81
N GLN A 317 -4.48 9.46 14.94
CA GLN A 317 -3.33 9.75 14.09
C GLN A 317 -2.03 9.12 14.59
N PHE A 318 -2.07 7.81 14.85
CA PHE A 318 -0.93 7.03 15.32
C PHE A 318 -1.08 5.56 14.87
N PRO A 319 -0.06 4.70 15.01
CA PRO A 319 -0.12 3.33 14.55
C PRO A 319 -1.29 2.55 15.14
N ILE A 320 -2.06 1.87 14.28
CA ILE A 320 -3.17 1.02 14.69
C ILE A 320 -3.00 -0.33 14.01
N ILE A 321 -2.90 -1.38 14.83
CA ILE A 321 -2.92 -2.77 14.39
C ILE A 321 -4.25 -3.36 14.84
N HIS A 322 -4.97 -4.02 13.93
CA HIS A 322 -6.18 -4.75 14.23
C HIS A 322 -6.08 -6.20 13.76
N ASP A 323 -7.04 -7.05 14.11
CA ASP A 323 -6.94 -8.50 13.86
C ASP A 323 -5.63 -9.10 14.42
N ALA A 324 -5.19 -8.61 15.59
CA ALA A 324 -4.05 -9.15 16.31
C ALA A 324 -4.38 -10.48 17.01
N ARG A 325 -5.66 -10.88 17.02
CA ARG A 325 -6.25 -12.13 17.51
C ARG A 325 -6.12 -12.38 19.02
N ASN A 326 -4.93 -12.28 19.59
CA ASN A 326 -4.63 -12.64 20.98
C ASN A 326 -3.64 -11.69 21.68
N ALA A 327 -3.45 -10.47 21.20
CA ALA A 327 -2.59 -9.48 21.82
C ALA A 327 -2.96 -9.15 23.27
N THR A 328 -4.26 -9.10 23.62
CA THR A 328 -4.69 -8.86 25.02
C THR A 328 -4.28 -9.98 25.98
N LYS A 329 -3.94 -11.17 25.47
CA LYS A 329 -3.49 -12.34 26.24
C LYS A 329 -1.98 -12.47 26.27
N VAL A 330 -1.30 -12.12 25.16
CA VAL A 330 0.15 -12.28 25.01
C VAL A 330 0.93 -11.12 25.61
N ILE A 331 0.41 -9.90 25.47
CA ILE A 331 1.06 -8.69 25.96
C ILE A 331 0.74 -8.54 27.45
N GLN A 332 1.71 -8.08 28.24
CA GLN A 332 1.52 -7.81 29.67
C GLN A 332 1.29 -6.32 29.90
N ASN A 333 0.39 -5.98 30.83
CA ASN A 333 0.12 -4.59 31.19
C ASN A 333 1.39 -3.93 31.75
N GLY A 334 1.70 -2.72 31.30
CA GLY A 334 2.89 -1.97 31.72
C GLY A 334 4.21 -2.43 31.12
N SER A 335 4.20 -3.43 30.23
CA SER A 335 5.40 -3.85 29.49
C SER A 335 5.77 -2.82 28.43
N ILE A 336 7.05 -2.77 28.06
CA ILE A 336 7.49 -1.95 26.93
C ILE A 336 7.42 -2.82 25.68
N ILE A 337 6.71 -2.33 24.67
CA ILE A 337 6.64 -2.97 23.35
C ILE A 337 6.98 -1.98 22.25
N THR A 338 7.28 -2.51 21.08
CA THR A 338 7.39 -1.75 19.84
C THR A 338 6.31 -2.21 18.88
N VAL A 339 5.47 -1.28 18.44
CA VAL A 339 4.43 -1.49 17.44
C VAL A 339 4.96 -1.03 16.09
N ASN A 340 5.06 -1.96 15.14
CA ASN A 340 5.31 -1.65 13.75
C ASN A 340 3.98 -1.68 12.99
N GLY A 341 3.30 -0.53 12.96
CA GLY A 341 2.08 -0.33 12.22
C GLY A 341 2.25 -0.41 10.71
N MET A 342 3.42 -0.74 10.16
CA MET A 342 3.64 -0.84 8.71
C MET A 342 3.61 -2.29 8.24
N THR A 343 4.22 -3.18 9.02
CA THR A 343 4.18 -4.63 8.81
C THR A 343 3.06 -5.31 9.59
N GLY A 344 2.58 -4.68 10.66
CA GLY A 344 1.66 -5.29 11.61
C GLY A 344 2.36 -6.12 12.69
N ASP A 345 3.70 -6.07 12.77
CA ASP A 345 4.47 -6.77 13.79
C ASP A 345 4.50 -6.00 15.12
N ILE A 346 4.44 -6.74 16.23
CA ILE A 346 4.59 -6.22 17.58
C ILE A 346 5.74 -6.95 18.27
N TYR A 347 6.74 -6.21 18.74
CA TYR A 347 7.95 -6.77 19.35
C TYR A 347 8.00 -6.51 20.85
N GLN A 348 8.64 -7.43 21.58
CA GLN A 348 8.98 -7.21 22.98
C GLN A 348 10.11 -6.17 23.11
N GLY A 349 9.97 -5.24 24.05
CA GLY A 349 10.95 -4.21 24.36
C GLY A 349 10.84 -2.96 23.48
N GLY A 350 11.61 -1.95 23.85
CA GLY A 350 11.67 -0.65 23.16
C GLY A 350 12.86 -0.52 22.25
N LEU A 351 12.70 0.13 21.08
CA LEU A 351 13.75 0.30 20.07
C LEU A 351 15.01 0.93 20.66
#